data_AF-A0A918Q550-F1
#
_entry.id   AF-A0A918Q550-F1
#
_cell.length_a   1.000
_cell.length_b   1.000
_cell.length_c   1.000
_cell.angle_alpha   90.00
_cell.angle_beta   90.00
_cell.angle_gamma   90.00
#
_symmetry.space_group_name_H-M   'P 1'
#
loop_
_entity.id
_entity.type
_entity.pdbx_description
1 polymer ?
#
loop_
_entity_poly.entity_id
_entity_poly.type
_entity_poly.pdbx_seq_one_letter_code
_entity_poly.pdbx_strand_id
1 'polypeptide(L)'
;MAGRGRGWARLAGVRSENTPFVGGPLDGRVLPVLVGPTGHPPKWYEIPVPNDDGRPPTAHAYRREPLGYTKRLGLQRGWKYVYAPDGRERRELKWPWSKPGGGGESGGGGSGTRADTP
;
A
#
# COMPACT_ATOMS: atom_id res chain seq x y z
N MET A 1 -4.09 26.97 10.64
CA MET A 1 -3.44 25.72 11.09
C MET A 1 -3.46 24.73 9.94
N ALA A 2 -2.29 24.21 9.57
CA ALA A 2 -2.06 23.46 8.33
C ALA A 2 -2.38 21.96 8.49
N GLY A 3 -3.03 21.37 7.49
CA GLY A 3 -3.24 19.93 7.35
C GLY A 3 -3.39 19.56 5.88
N ARG A 4 -2.34 19.85 5.09
CA ARG A 4 -2.26 19.57 3.65
C ARG A 4 -2.58 18.10 3.38
N GLY A 5 -3.77 17.83 2.84
CA GLY A 5 -4.09 16.58 2.16
C GLY A 5 -3.11 16.39 1.01
N ARG A 6 -2.20 15.43 1.14
CA ARG A 6 -1.26 15.07 0.10
C ARG A 6 -2.05 14.42 -1.03
N GLY A 7 -2.54 15.23 -1.97
CA GLY A 7 -3.00 14.78 -3.27
C GLY A 7 -1.83 14.12 -3.99
N TRP A 8 -1.97 12.83 -4.29
CA TRP A 8 -0.98 12.11 -5.06
C TRP A 8 -0.93 12.73 -6.45
N ALA A 9 0.28 13.03 -6.90
CA ALA A 9 0.57 13.81 -8.08
C ALA A 9 -0.19 13.31 -9.32
N ARG A 10 -0.96 14.22 -9.93
CA ARG A 10 -1.41 14.13 -11.31
C ARG A 10 -0.16 14.24 -12.21
N LEU A 11 0.49 13.12 -12.50
CA LEU A 11 1.56 13.05 -13.51
C LEU A 11 0.90 12.89 -14.89
N ALA A 12 0.96 13.94 -15.70
CA ALA A 12 0.59 13.89 -17.11
C ALA A 12 1.47 12.84 -17.83
N GLY A 13 0.85 11.86 -18.50
CA GLY A 13 1.54 10.72 -19.13
C GLY A 13 1.40 9.38 -18.41
N VAL A 14 0.74 9.33 -17.25
CA VAL A 14 0.49 8.06 -16.56
C VAL A 14 -0.65 7.30 -17.24
N ARG A 15 -0.39 6.07 -17.67
CA ARG A 15 -1.41 5.15 -18.19
C ARG A 15 -1.89 4.26 -17.05
N SER A 16 -3.15 3.87 -17.07
CA SER A 16 -3.71 2.91 -16.11
C SER A 16 -4.16 1.63 -16.82
N GLU A 17 -4.02 0.50 -16.14
CA GLU A 17 -4.50 -0.81 -16.59
C GLU A 17 -5.48 -1.39 -15.56
N ASN A 18 -6.66 -1.79 -16.01
CA ASN A 18 -7.66 -2.45 -15.17
C ASN A 18 -7.16 -3.85 -14.80
N THR A 19 -6.72 -4.01 -13.56
CA THR A 19 -6.08 -5.24 -13.07
C THR A 19 -6.97 -5.91 -12.02
N PRO A 20 -7.27 -7.21 -12.13
CA PRO A 20 -8.01 -7.96 -11.13
C PRO A 20 -7.17 -8.22 -9.87
N PHE A 21 -7.82 -8.12 -8.72
CA PHE A 21 -7.29 -8.42 -7.39
C PHE A 21 -7.92 -9.72 -6.88
N VAL A 22 -7.10 -10.60 -6.31
CA VAL A 22 -7.50 -11.94 -5.83
C VAL A 22 -7.02 -12.15 -4.41
N GLY A 23 -7.92 -12.61 -3.55
CA GLY A 23 -7.72 -12.79 -2.11
C GLY A 23 -7.76 -11.47 -1.33
N GLY A 24 -7.78 -11.59 0.00
CA GLY A 24 -7.75 -10.45 0.90
C GLY A 24 -8.97 -9.52 0.78
N PRO A 25 -8.87 -8.28 1.28
CA PRO A 25 -10.00 -7.34 1.32
C PRO A 25 -10.47 -6.83 -0.05
N LEU A 26 -9.71 -7.05 -1.11
CA LEU A 26 -10.06 -6.61 -2.47
C LEU A 26 -10.39 -7.77 -3.40
N ASP A 27 -10.66 -8.95 -2.85
CA ASP A 27 -10.99 -10.12 -3.64
C ASP A 27 -12.14 -9.86 -4.61
N GLY A 28 -11.97 -10.29 -5.87
CA GLY A 28 -12.94 -10.10 -6.94
C GLY A 28 -13.02 -8.68 -7.52
N ARG A 29 -12.27 -7.70 -6.99
CA ARG A 29 -12.29 -6.33 -7.49
C ARG A 29 -11.33 -6.15 -8.67
N VAL A 30 -11.68 -5.24 -9.56
CA VAL A 30 -10.81 -4.79 -10.66
C VAL A 30 -10.53 -3.32 -10.45
N LEU A 31 -9.24 -2.95 -10.33
CA LEU A 31 -8.84 -1.57 -10.09
C LEU A 31 -7.97 -1.04 -11.24
N PRO A 32 -8.08 0.24 -11.59
CA PRO A 32 -7.16 0.89 -12.51
C PRO A 32 -5.81 1.10 -11.80
N VAL A 33 -4.82 0.30 -12.16
CA VAL A 33 -3.46 0.39 -11.62
C VAL A 33 -2.58 1.20 -12.55
N LEU A 34 -1.83 2.14 -12.00
CA LEU A 34 -0.89 2.95 -12.76
C LEU A 34 0.22 2.06 -13.32
N VAL A 35 0.45 2.14 -14.64
CA VAL A 35 1.53 1.43 -15.32
C VAL A 35 2.62 2.41 -15.73
N GLY A 36 3.87 1.93 -15.69
CA GLY A 36 5.01 2.69 -16.18
C GLY A 36 5.05 2.76 -17.71
N PRO A 37 6.07 3.41 -18.30
CA PRO A 37 6.24 3.51 -19.76
C PRO A 37 6.24 2.16 -20.48
N THR A 38 6.70 1.10 -19.81
CA THR A 38 6.70 -0.29 -20.31
C THR A 38 5.31 -0.93 -20.34
N GLY A 39 4.27 -0.25 -19.82
CA GLY A 39 2.91 -0.80 -19.73
C GLY A 39 2.74 -1.89 -18.67
N HIS A 40 3.77 -2.16 -17.87
CA HIS A 40 3.70 -3.17 -16.82
C HIS A 40 3.23 -2.56 -15.50
N PRO A 41 2.24 -3.17 -14.80
CA PRO A 41 1.86 -2.78 -13.44
C PRO A 41 3.05 -2.95 -12.48
N PRO A 42 3.14 -2.23 -11.36
CA PRO A 42 4.20 -2.43 -10.36
C PRO A 42 4.30 -3.87 -9.86
N LYS A 43 5.48 -4.35 -9.47
CA LYS A 43 5.62 -5.72 -8.91
C LYS A 43 4.80 -5.89 -7.62
N TRP A 44 4.72 -4.83 -6.82
CA TRP A 44 4.00 -4.78 -5.56
C TRP A 44 3.05 -3.60 -5.57
N TYR A 45 1.85 -3.83 -5.07
CA TYR A 45 0.85 -2.79 -4.88
C TYR A 45 0.40 -2.80 -3.41
N GLU A 46 0.59 -1.67 -2.73
CA GLU A 46 0.23 -1.49 -1.33
C GLU A 46 -0.93 -0.49 -1.27
N ILE A 47 -2.05 -0.90 -0.67
CA ILE A 47 -3.25 -0.09 -0.56
C ILE A 47 -3.68 0.02 0.91
N PRO A 48 -3.81 1.25 1.45
CA PRO A 48 -4.43 1.44 2.75
C PRO A 48 -5.94 1.25 2.61
N VAL A 49 -6.48 0.21 3.24
CA VAL A 49 -7.92 -0.02 3.34
C VAL A 49 -8.39 0.59 4.65
N PRO A 50 -9.37 1.54 4.63
CA PRO A 50 -9.98 2.05 5.85
C PRO A 50 -10.63 0.91 6.64
N ASN A 51 -10.46 0.92 7.97
CA ASN A 51 -11.19 0.01 8.84
C ASN A 51 -12.51 0.67 9.26
N ASP A 52 -13.61 -0.07 9.22
CA ASP A 52 -14.94 0.44 9.61
C ASP A 52 -15.02 0.77 11.11
N ASP A 53 -14.16 0.16 11.93
CA ASP A 53 -14.09 0.36 13.39
C ASP A 53 -13.39 1.66 13.83
N GLY A 54 -13.08 2.58 12.89
CA GLY A 54 -12.39 3.83 13.18
C GLY A 54 -10.89 3.69 13.49
N ARG A 55 -10.32 2.49 13.34
CA ARG A 55 -8.89 2.23 13.48
C ARG A 55 -8.09 2.81 12.29
N PRO A 56 -6.79 3.14 12.47
CA PRO A 56 -5.93 3.58 11.37
C PRO A 56 -5.98 2.61 10.18
N PRO A 57 -5.98 3.08 8.92
CA PRO A 57 -6.08 2.22 7.75
C PRO A 57 -5.01 1.13 7.72
N THR A 58 -5.41 -0.10 7.38
CA THR A 58 -4.50 -1.24 7.28
C THR A 58 -3.92 -1.29 5.87
N ALA A 59 -2.60 -1.29 5.74
CA ALA A 59 -1.94 -1.44 4.45
C ALA A 59 -1.94 -2.92 4.03
N HIS A 60 -2.61 -3.24 2.93
CA HIS A 60 -2.60 -4.58 2.34
C HIS A 60 -1.67 -4.62 1.13
N ALA A 61 -0.79 -5.62 1.09
CA ALA A 61 0.12 -5.84 -0.01
C ALA A 61 -0.43 -6.86 -0.99
N TYR A 62 -0.26 -6.58 -2.27
CA TYR A 62 -0.56 -7.51 -3.35
C TYR A 62 0.65 -7.65 -4.27
N ARG A 63 0.93 -8.88 -4.69
CA ARG A 63 2.01 -9.21 -5.63
C ARG A 63 1.45 -9.39 -7.04
N ARG A 64 2.13 -8.80 -8.01
CA ARG A 64 1.81 -8.97 -9.43
C ARG A 64 2.15 -10.38 -9.90
N GLU A 65 1.17 -11.05 -10.51
CA GLU A 65 1.30 -12.37 -11.14
C GLU A 65 0.72 -12.37 -12.56
N PRO A 66 1.20 -13.26 -13.45
CA PRO A 66 0.54 -13.49 -14.74
C PRO A 66 -0.90 -13.96 -14.52
N LEU A 67 -1.85 -13.36 -15.24
CA LEU A 67 -3.24 -13.82 -15.24
C LEU A 67 -3.36 -15.23 -15.86
N GLY A 68 -2.43 -15.58 -16.75
CA GLY A 68 -2.35 -16.84 -17.45
C GLY A 68 -1.79 -16.65 -18.85
N TYR A 69 -1.65 -17.75 -19.58
CA TYR A 69 -1.11 -17.78 -20.94
C TYR A 69 -2.16 -18.28 -21.94
N THR A 70 -2.07 -17.86 -23.19
CA THR A 70 -2.93 -18.36 -24.27
C THR A 70 -2.51 -19.79 -24.65
N LYS A 71 -3.50 -20.68 -24.82
CA LYS A 71 -3.23 -22.13 -25.01
C LYS A 71 -2.41 -22.47 -26.25
N ARG A 72 -2.53 -21.68 -27.33
CA ARG A 72 -1.91 -21.97 -28.63
C ARG A 72 -0.59 -21.24 -28.87
N LEU A 73 -0.44 -20.02 -28.34
CA LEU A 73 0.72 -19.17 -28.61
C LEU A 73 1.58 -18.91 -27.36
N GLY A 74 1.15 -19.34 -26.18
CA GLY A 74 1.87 -19.08 -24.93
C GLY A 74 1.95 -17.60 -24.55
N LEU A 75 1.19 -16.72 -25.22
CA LEU A 75 1.19 -15.28 -24.93
C LEU A 75 0.52 -15.00 -23.58
N GLN A 76 1.14 -14.17 -22.75
CA GLN A 76 0.58 -13.76 -21.47
C GLN A 76 -0.69 -12.93 -21.69
N ARG A 77 -1.77 -13.28 -20.98
CA ARG A 77 -3.10 -12.65 -21.14
C ARG A 77 -3.28 -11.33 -20.38
N GLY A 78 -2.29 -10.96 -19.57
CA GLY A 78 -2.35 -9.79 -18.69
C GLY A 78 -1.79 -10.11 -17.31
N TRP A 79 -2.10 -9.24 -16.35
CA TRP A 79 -1.63 -9.34 -14.98
C TRP A 79 -2.81 -9.47 -14.01
N LYS A 80 -2.55 -10.03 -12.84
CA LYS A 80 -3.42 -9.99 -11.66
C LYS A 80 -2.58 -9.64 -10.44
N TYR A 81 -3.24 -9.14 -9.41
CA TYR A 81 -2.66 -8.92 -8.10
C TYR A 81 -3.18 -9.96 -7.11
N VAL A 82 -2.28 -10.73 -6.52
CA VAL A 82 -2.62 -11.73 -5.51
C VAL A 82 -2.26 -11.21 -4.12
N TYR A 83 -3.17 -11.37 -3.18
CA TYR A 83 -2.98 -10.91 -1.81
C TYR A 83 -1.79 -11.62 -1.16
N ALA A 84 -0.89 -10.83 -0.56
CA ALA A 84 0.25 -11.31 0.20
C ALA A 84 -0.02 -11.05 1.69
N PRO A 85 -0.47 -12.06 2.47
CA PRO A 85 -0.81 -11.89 3.88
C PRO A 85 0.41 -11.49 4.72
N ASP A 86 1.60 -11.97 4.34
CA ASP A 86 2.88 -11.63 4.98
C ASP A 86 3.34 -10.19 4.67
N GLY A 87 2.57 -9.45 3.87
CA GLY A 87 2.93 -8.12 3.43
C GLY A 87 3.96 -8.12 2.28
N ARG A 88 4.41 -6.92 1.91
CA ARG A 88 5.50 -6.75 0.95
C ARG A 88 6.82 -7.07 1.65
N GLU A 89 7.67 -7.87 1.02
CA GLU A 89 9.06 -8.04 1.44
C GLU A 89 9.75 -6.66 1.48
N ARG A 90 9.82 -6.05 2.67
CA ARG A 90 10.59 -4.84 2.91
C ARG A 90 12.05 -5.23 2.84
N ARG A 91 12.62 -5.14 1.64
CA ARG A 91 14.05 -4.89 1.56
C ARG A 91 14.30 -3.61 2.33
N GLU A 92 15.13 -3.68 3.37
CA GLU A 92 15.55 -2.53 4.14
C GLU A 92 16.15 -1.52 3.16
N LEU A 93 15.38 -0.48 2.81
CA LEU A 93 15.88 0.60 1.98
C LEU A 93 16.89 1.36 2.85
N LYS A 94 18.15 0.93 2.77
CA LYS A 94 19.31 1.60 3.35
C LYS A 94 19.57 2.90 2.59
N TRP A 95 18.76 3.89 2.86
CA TRP A 95 19.09 5.27 2.56
C TRP A 95 19.85 5.86 3.74
N PRO A 96 20.84 6.74 3.49
CA PRO A 96 21.58 7.40 4.56
C PRO A 96 20.70 8.36 5.41
N TRP A 97 19.42 8.54 5.07
CA TRP A 97 18.45 9.37 5.82
C TRP A 97 17.24 8.58 6.39
N SER A 98 17.28 7.25 6.39
CA SER A 98 16.18 6.44 6.97
C SER A 98 16.20 6.53 8.51
N LYS A 99 15.16 7.14 9.11
CA LYS A 99 14.96 7.21 10.57
C LYS A 99 14.31 5.91 11.07
N PRO A 100 14.80 5.27 12.16
CA PRO A 100 14.21 4.03 12.68
C PRO A 100 12.80 4.27 13.25
N GLY A 101 11.93 3.27 13.06
CA GLY A 101 10.48 3.38 13.19
C GLY A 101 9.97 3.70 14.61
N GLY A 102 9.08 4.69 14.69
CA GLY A 102 8.26 4.94 15.87
C GLY A 102 7.13 3.92 15.93
N GLY A 103 7.23 2.95 16.83
CA GLY A 103 6.11 2.13 17.26
C GLY A 103 5.10 3.00 18.01
N GLY A 104 3.87 3.04 17.52
CA GLY A 104 2.74 3.62 18.25
C GLY A 104 2.40 2.77 19.46
N GLU A 105 2.59 3.36 20.63
CA GLU A 105 1.72 3.38 21.81
C GLU A 105 1.15 2.05 22.37
N SER A 106 1.42 1.78 23.66
CA SER A 106 0.38 1.42 24.64
C SER A 106 0.90 1.45 26.09
N GLY A 107 0.32 2.33 26.91
CA GLY A 107 0.29 2.29 28.39
C GLY A 107 1.55 2.81 29.09
N GLY A 108 1.52 3.63 30.13
CA GLY A 108 0.44 4.08 31.00
C GLY A 108 1.07 4.50 32.34
N GLY A 109 0.45 5.46 33.03
CA GLY A 109 0.79 5.89 34.41
C GLY A 109 1.86 7.00 34.43
N GLY A 110 1.52 8.25 34.76
CA GLY A 110 1.12 8.69 36.11
C GLY A 110 2.39 9.21 36.80
N SER A 111 2.47 10.34 37.49
CA SER A 111 1.52 11.05 38.33
C SER A 111 2.22 12.32 38.84
N GLY A 112 1.47 13.42 39.03
CA GLY A 112 1.72 14.47 40.05
C GLY A 112 2.91 15.41 39.81
N THR A 113 2.92 16.67 40.26
CA THR A 113 2.09 17.36 41.25
C THR A 113 2.11 18.88 41.04
N ARG A 114 1.04 19.47 41.56
CA ARG A 114 0.70 20.87 41.85
C ARG A 114 1.85 21.84 42.22
N ALA A 115 1.65 23.07 41.72
CA ALA A 115 1.62 24.37 42.41
C ALA A 115 2.84 24.96 43.14
N ASP A 116 2.89 26.28 42.95
CA ASP A 116 3.20 27.35 43.89
C ASP A 116 4.54 28.08 43.80
N THR A 117 4.37 29.39 43.88
CA THR A 117 5.28 30.51 43.73
C THR A 117 5.96 30.78 45.07
N PRO A 118 7.12 31.44 45.08
CA PRO A 118 7.13 32.75 45.72
C PRO A 118 7.69 33.87 44.83
#